data_AF-A0A944GIA1-F1
#
_entry.id   AF-A0A944GIA1-F1
#
_cell.length_a   1.000
_cell.length_b   1.000
_cell.length_c   1.000
_cell.angle_alpha   90.00
_cell.angle_beta   90.00
_cell.angle_gamma   90.00
#
_symmetry.space_group_name_H-M   'P 1'
#
loop_
_entity.id
_entity.type
_entity.pdbx_description
1 polymer ?
#
loop_
_entity_poly.entity_id
_entity_poly.type
_entity_poly.pdbx_seq_one_letter_code
_entity_poly.pdbx_strand_id
1 'polypeptide(L)'
;MANVIGHFRTITRHRHKVIKHCFKAGIGWQGLRHDLSKYSPTEFFNGVKYYDGTRSPNELERLDRGYSKAWLHHKGRNKHHFEYWNDYNPKIRKYAPVKMPLNYVIEMFCDRVAA
;
A
#
# COMPACT_ATOMS: atom_id res chain seq x y z
N MET A 1 -8.62 -20.95 8.83
CA MET A 1 -7.78 -20.11 9.72
C MET A 1 -6.36 -19.88 9.21
N ALA A 2 -5.74 -20.83 8.48
CA ALA A 2 -4.36 -20.67 7.97
C ALA A 2 -4.15 -19.38 7.14
N ASN A 3 -5.09 -19.02 6.27
CA ASN A 3 -4.99 -17.82 5.42
C ASN A 3 -5.00 -16.51 6.23
N VAL A 4 -5.74 -16.46 7.36
CA VAL A 4 -5.78 -15.28 8.25
C VAL A 4 -4.40 -15.05 8.85
N ILE A 5 -3.81 -16.10 9.43
CA ILE A 5 -2.50 -16.03 10.09
C ILE A 5 -1.39 -15.76 9.06
N GLY A 6 -1.43 -16.44 7.90
CA GLY A 6 -0.46 -16.26 6.83
C GLY A 6 -0.48 -14.84 6.27
N HIS A 7 -1.66 -14.31 5.97
CA HIS A 7 -1.81 -12.96 5.46
C HIS A 7 -1.33 -11.92 6.48
N PHE A 8 -1.78 -12.02 7.73
CA PHE A 8 -1.37 -11.12 8.82
C PHE A 8 0.15 -11.10 8.99
N ARG A 9 0.79 -12.28 9.09
CA ARG A 9 2.25 -12.39 9.21
C ARG A 9 2.97 -11.74 8.03
N THR A 10 2.45 -11.92 6.82
CA THR A 10 3.05 -11.37 5.60
C THR A 10 3.03 -9.84 5.60
N ILE A 11 1.86 -9.22 5.82
CA ILE A 11 1.74 -7.75 5.82
C ILE A 11 2.49 -7.10 7.00
N THR A 12 2.50 -7.75 8.18
CA THR A 12 3.19 -7.24 9.36
C THR A 12 4.71 -7.33 9.22
N ARG A 13 5.22 -8.43 8.66
CA ARG A 13 6.66 -8.58 8.36
C ARG A 13 7.14 -7.52 7.36
N HIS A 14 6.37 -7.27 6.29
CA HIS A 14 6.67 -6.20 5.33
C HIS A 14 6.74 -4.84 6.02
N ARG A 15 5.67 -4.48 6.75
CA ARG A 15 5.60 -3.21 7.47
C ARG A 15 6.79 -2.98 8.42
N HIS A 16 7.24 -3.99 9.14
CA HIS A 16 8.41 -3.86 10.03
C HIS A 16 9.72 -3.60 9.28
N LYS A 17 9.91 -4.22 8.10
CA LYS A 17 11.06 -3.90 7.24
C LYS A 17 11.00 -2.45 6.77
N VAL A 18 9.84 -1.98 6.30
CA VAL A 18 9.68 -0.58 5.86
C VAL A 18 9.96 0.39 7.00
N ILE A 19 9.43 0.13 8.19
CA ILE A 19 9.73 0.93 9.40
C ILE A 19 11.25 1.03 9.62
N LYS A 20 11.96 -0.11 9.59
CA LYS A 20 13.43 -0.13 9.75
C LYS A 20 14.13 0.72 8.71
N HIS A 21 13.71 0.68 7.44
CA HIS A 21 14.27 1.52 6.38
C HIS A 21 13.94 3.01 6.57
N CYS A 22 12.70 3.34 6.94
CA CYS A 22 12.28 4.70 7.22
C CYS A 22 13.05 5.34 8.39
N PHE A 23 13.39 4.58 9.45
CA PHE A 23 14.27 5.06 10.51
C PHE A 23 15.67 5.38 9.98
N LYS A 24 16.24 4.53 9.12
CA LYS A 24 17.55 4.78 8.47
C LYS A 24 17.52 5.99 7.54
N ALA A 25 16.37 6.27 6.93
CA ALA A 25 16.19 7.37 5.98
C ALA A 25 15.75 8.71 6.64
N GLY A 26 15.70 8.78 7.97
CA GLY A 26 15.36 10.01 8.70
C GLY A 26 13.85 10.34 8.78
N ILE A 27 12.97 9.44 8.33
CA ILE A 27 11.51 9.61 8.34
C ILE A 27 10.80 8.59 9.26
N GLY A 28 11.46 8.16 10.35
CA GLY A 28 10.98 7.07 11.22
C GLY A 28 9.54 7.26 11.74
N TRP A 29 9.19 8.46 12.22
CA TRP A 29 7.84 8.78 12.70
C TRP A 29 6.75 8.65 11.62
N GLN A 30 7.08 8.95 10.36
CA GLN A 30 6.18 8.71 9.24
C GLN A 30 6.10 7.22 8.93
N GLY A 31 7.25 6.52 8.92
CA GLY A 31 7.32 5.07 8.70
C GLY A 31 6.47 4.26 9.68
N LEU A 32 6.32 4.71 10.94
CA LEU A 32 5.42 4.06 11.91
C LEU A 32 3.95 4.04 11.44
N ARG A 33 3.54 4.92 10.53
CA ARG A 33 2.17 4.97 9.99
C ARG A 33 2.03 4.26 8.63
N HIS A 34 3.12 3.70 8.12
CA HIS A 34 3.14 2.97 6.86
C HIS A 34 2.08 1.85 6.85
N ASP A 35 1.25 1.83 5.81
CA ASP A 35 0.32 0.76 5.46
C ASP A 35 -0.65 0.34 6.57
N LEU A 36 -1.00 1.24 7.49
CA LEU A 36 -1.99 0.95 8.53
C LEU A 36 -3.38 0.59 7.95
N SER A 37 -3.69 1.05 6.73
CA SER A 37 -4.95 0.70 6.08
C SER A 37 -5.08 -0.79 5.75
N LYS A 38 -3.97 -1.55 5.65
CA LYS A 38 -3.95 -3.01 5.40
C LYS A 38 -4.67 -3.80 6.50
N TYR A 39 -4.77 -3.24 7.70
CA TYR A 39 -5.44 -3.84 8.86
C TYR A 39 -6.92 -3.47 8.95
N SER A 40 -7.41 -2.58 8.08
CA SER A 40 -8.83 -2.25 8.02
C SER A 40 -9.66 -3.43 7.48
N PRO A 41 -10.94 -3.58 7.87
CA PRO A 41 -11.79 -4.65 7.34
C PRO A 41 -11.86 -4.69 5.80
N THR A 42 -11.83 -3.52 5.15
CA THR A 42 -11.88 -3.39 3.68
C THR A 42 -10.69 -4.06 3.00
N GLU A 43 -9.49 -3.96 3.57
CA GLU A 43 -8.28 -4.53 2.99
C GLU A 43 -7.97 -5.91 3.57
N PHE A 44 -8.05 -6.06 4.89
CA PHE A 44 -7.60 -7.27 5.58
C PHE A 44 -8.41 -8.50 5.16
N PHE A 45 -9.75 -8.44 5.22
CA PHE A 45 -10.57 -9.61 4.90
C PHE A 45 -10.55 -9.96 3.40
N ASN A 46 -10.43 -8.95 2.52
CA ASN A 46 -10.19 -9.22 1.10
C ASN A 46 -8.81 -9.86 0.90
N GLY A 47 -7.78 -9.34 1.56
CA GLY A 47 -6.43 -9.91 1.55
C GLY A 47 -6.41 -11.36 2.00
N VAL A 48 -7.14 -11.71 3.07
CA VAL A 48 -7.32 -13.09 3.55
C VAL A 48 -8.06 -13.96 2.54
N LYS A 49 -9.14 -13.47 1.94
CA LYS A 49 -9.94 -14.20 0.95
C LYS A 49 -9.09 -14.64 -0.25
N TYR A 50 -8.25 -13.73 -0.74
CA TYR A 50 -7.37 -13.95 -1.89
C TYR A 50 -5.94 -14.31 -1.48
N TYR A 51 -5.69 -14.78 -0.26
CA TYR A 51 -4.36 -15.17 0.17
C TYR A 51 -4.03 -16.60 -0.30
N ASP A 52 -3.08 -16.74 -1.22
CA ASP A 52 -2.55 -18.03 -1.70
C ASP A 52 -1.10 -18.31 -1.26
N GLY A 53 -0.43 -17.31 -0.66
CA GLY A 53 0.95 -17.38 -0.19
C GLY A 53 2.04 -17.26 -1.27
N THR A 54 1.67 -17.13 -2.54
CA THR A 54 2.62 -17.08 -3.67
C THR A 54 2.63 -15.75 -4.40
N ARG A 55 1.50 -15.04 -4.44
CA ARG A 55 1.37 -13.76 -5.14
C ARG A 55 0.53 -12.74 -4.36
N SER A 56 0.39 -11.54 -4.89
CA SER A 56 -0.39 -10.49 -4.24
C SER A 56 -1.88 -10.83 -4.21
N PRO A 57 -2.56 -10.77 -3.05
CA PRO A 57 -4.02 -10.93 -3.00
C PRO A 57 -4.77 -9.92 -3.89
N ASN A 58 -4.20 -8.73 -4.10
CA ASN A 58 -4.78 -7.73 -4.99
C ASN A 58 -4.69 -8.13 -6.47
N GLU A 59 -3.70 -8.96 -6.86
CA GLU A 59 -3.59 -9.49 -8.22
C GLU A 59 -4.70 -10.52 -8.45
N LEU A 60 -4.88 -11.45 -7.52
CA LEU A 60 -5.97 -12.43 -7.59
C LEU A 60 -7.35 -11.78 -7.57
N GLU A 61 -7.57 -10.73 -6.77
CA GLU A 61 -8.83 -9.97 -6.81
C GLU A 61 -9.07 -9.32 -8.19
N ARG A 62 -8.02 -8.81 -8.85
CA ARG A 62 -8.13 -8.25 -10.21
C ARG A 62 -8.45 -9.33 -11.25
N LEU A 63 -7.86 -10.51 -11.13
CA LEU A 63 -8.16 -11.62 -12.03
C LEU A 63 -9.61 -12.10 -11.87
N ASP A 64 -10.13 -12.10 -10.64
CA ASP A 64 -11.51 -12.50 -10.34
C ASP A 64 -12.55 -11.45 -10.74
N ARG A 65 -12.28 -10.15 -10.51
CA ARG A 65 -13.29 -9.08 -10.59
C ARG A 65 -13.04 -8.04 -11.68
N GLY A 66 -11.87 -8.05 -12.31
CA GLY A 66 -11.39 -6.98 -13.19
C GLY A 66 -10.81 -5.76 -12.47
N TYR A 67 -10.89 -5.70 -11.14
CA TYR A 67 -10.34 -4.64 -10.30
C TYR A 67 -10.05 -5.15 -8.88
N SER A 68 -9.27 -4.41 -8.10
CA SER A 68 -9.06 -4.73 -6.68
C SER A 68 -9.65 -3.64 -5.78
N LYS A 69 -10.71 -3.95 -5.04
CA LYS A 69 -11.31 -3.04 -4.06
C LYS A 69 -10.30 -2.74 -2.95
N ALA A 70 -9.53 -3.74 -2.53
CA ALA A 70 -8.49 -3.58 -1.52
C ALA A 70 -7.41 -2.60 -2.01
N TRP A 71 -6.93 -2.74 -3.26
CA TRP A 71 -5.95 -1.82 -3.85
C TRP A 71 -6.46 -0.38 -3.97
N LEU A 72 -7.69 -0.18 -4.45
CA LEU A 72 -8.28 1.16 -4.58
C LEU A 72 -8.38 1.86 -3.22
N HIS A 73 -8.80 1.13 -2.18
CA HIS A 73 -8.84 1.64 -0.81
C HIS A 73 -7.44 1.97 -0.28
N HIS A 74 -6.48 1.10 -0.58
CA HIS A 74 -5.09 1.17 -0.13
C HIS A 74 -4.32 2.36 -0.69
N LYS A 75 -4.25 2.48 -2.02
CA LYS A 75 -3.53 3.58 -2.68
C LYS A 75 -4.16 4.94 -2.36
N GLY A 76 -5.46 4.97 -2.09
CA GLY A 76 -6.20 6.18 -1.70
C GLY A 76 -6.02 6.60 -0.24
N ARG A 77 -5.33 5.80 0.60
CA ARG A 77 -5.08 6.11 2.03
C ARG A 77 -3.61 6.18 2.40
N ASN A 78 -2.74 5.63 1.57
CA ASN A 78 -1.30 5.60 1.81
C ASN A 78 -0.58 6.52 0.81
N LYS A 79 -0.08 7.64 1.31
CA LYS A 79 0.47 8.74 0.51
C LYS A 79 1.81 8.42 -0.16
N HIS A 80 2.47 7.31 0.19
CA HIS A 80 3.68 6.89 -0.53
C HIS A 80 3.37 6.22 -1.88
N HIS A 81 2.11 5.90 -2.18
CA HIS A 81 1.72 5.49 -3.53
C HIS A 81 1.57 6.72 -4.42
N PHE A 82 2.27 6.74 -5.56
CA PHE A 82 2.22 7.86 -6.48
C PHE A 82 0.82 8.07 -7.06
N GLU A 83 -0.02 7.03 -7.10
CA GLU A 83 -1.41 7.12 -7.51
C GLU A 83 -2.25 8.06 -6.64
N TYR A 84 -1.88 8.22 -5.35
CA TYR A 84 -2.51 9.18 -4.44
C TYR A 84 -2.34 10.63 -4.94
N TRP A 85 -1.23 10.91 -5.62
CA TRP A 85 -0.85 12.24 -6.09
C TRP A 85 -1.30 12.49 -7.53
N ASN A 86 -2.55 12.15 -7.83
CA ASN A 86 -3.23 12.55 -9.07
C ASN A 86 -4.45 13.40 -8.71
N ASP A 87 -4.58 14.56 -9.33
CA ASP A 87 -5.68 15.49 -9.08
C ASP A 87 -6.25 16.01 -10.41
N TYR A 88 -7.46 16.55 -10.37
CA TYR A 88 -8.11 17.14 -11.52
C TYR A 88 -7.44 18.47 -11.88
N ASN A 89 -6.83 18.54 -13.05
CA ASN A 89 -6.24 19.76 -13.58
C ASN A 89 -7.31 20.57 -14.34
N PRO A 90 -7.71 21.77 -13.85
CA PRO A 90 -8.78 22.55 -14.47
C PRO A 90 -8.40 23.12 -15.85
N LYS A 91 -7.10 23.28 -16.15
CA LYS A 91 -6.63 23.84 -17.43
C LYS A 91 -6.83 22.84 -18.57
N ILE A 92 -6.51 21.57 -18.34
CA ILE A 92 -6.61 20.51 -19.35
C ILE A 92 -7.87 19.65 -19.21
N ARG A 93 -8.68 19.92 -18.17
CA ARG A 93 -9.94 19.21 -17.84
C ARG A 93 -9.78 17.70 -17.71
N LYS A 94 -8.67 17.26 -17.13
CA LYS A 94 -8.29 15.84 -16.96
C LYS A 94 -7.57 15.64 -15.63
N TYR A 95 -7.57 14.40 -15.14
CA TYR A 95 -6.66 14.00 -14.05
C TYR A 95 -5.21 14.08 -14.52
N ALA A 96 -4.36 14.68 -13.69
CA ALA A 96 -2.94 14.85 -13.93
C ALA A 96 -2.15 14.56 -12.66
N PRO A 97 -0.89 14.07 -12.79
CA PRO A 97 -0.03 13.92 -11.63
C PRO A 97 0.29 15.28 -11.02
N VAL A 98 0.35 15.33 -9.69
CA VAL A 98 0.84 16.46 -8.92
C VAL A 98 2.14 16.08 -8.22
N LYS A 99 2.96 17.08 -7.87
CA LYS A 99 4.26 16.83 -7.24
C LYS A 99 4.08 16.16 -5.88
N MET A 100 4.54 14.91 -5.77
CA MET A 100 4.61 14.19 -4.50
C MET A 100 5.67 14.84 -3.58
N PRO A 101 5.35 15.13 -2.31
CA PRO A 101 6.33 15.60 -1.33
C PRO A 101 7.46 14.58 -1.10
N LEU A 102 8.68 15.08 -0.89
CA LEU A 102 9.90 14.26 -0.84
C LEU A 102 9.85 13.18 0.25
N ASN A 103 9.28 13.48 1.40
CA ASN A 103 9.12 12.50 2.50
C ASN A 103 8.29 11.27 2.08
N TYR A 104 7.31 11.41 1.18
CA TYR A 104 6.55 10.28 0.64
C TYR A 104 7.28 9.55 -0.49
N VAL A 105 8.14 10.25 -1.25
CA VAL A 105 9.08 9.60 -2.18
C VAL A 105 10.07 8.70 -1.44
N ILE A 106 10.61 9.18 -0.31
CA ILE A 106 11.52 8.41 0.54
C ILE A 106 10.81 7.18 1.11
N GLU A 107 9.57 7.32 1.60
CA GLU A 107 8.78 6.19 2.08
C GLU A 107 8.49 5.19 0.95
N MET A 108 8.13 5.65 -0.25
CA MET A 108 7.91 4.79 -1.43
C MET A 108 9.17 3.99 -1.79
N PHE A 109 10.35 4.61 -1.69
CA PHE A 109 11.61 3.91 -1.90
C PHE A 109 11.85 2.84 -0.82
N CYS A 110 11.63 3.18 0.46
CA CYS A 110 11.75 2.23 1.57
C CYS A 110 10.79 1.04 1.44
N ASP A 111 9.56 1.30 0.98
CA ASP A 111 8.54 0.28 0.68
C ASP A 111 9.03 -0.71 -0.38
N ARG A 112 9.52 -0.20 -1.52
CA ARG A 112 10.01 -1.03 -2.63
C ARG A 112 11.25 -1.85 -2.28
N VAL A 113 12.13 -1.34 -1.42
CA VAL A 113 13.33 -2.08 -0.95
C VAL A 113 12.94 -3.22 0.00
N ALA A 114 11.81 -3.10 0.71
CA ALA A 114 11.36 -4.10 1.67
C ALA A 114 10.59 -5.29 1.07
N ALA A 115 10.00 -5.07 -0.12
CA ALA A 115 9.11 -5.97 -0.85
C ALA A 115 9.82 -7.25 -1.33
#